data_AF-A0A8J7A953-F1
#
_entry.id   AF-A0A8J7A953-F1
#
_cell.length_a   1.000
_cell.length_b   1.000
_cell.length_c   1.000
_cell.angle_alpha   90.00
_cell.angle_beta   90.00
_cell.angle_gamma   90.00
#
_symmetry.space_group_name_H-M   'P 1'
#
loop_
_entity.id
_entity.type
_entity.pdbx_description
1 polymer ?
#
loop_
_entity_poly.entity_id
_entity_poly.type
_entity_poly.pdbx_seq_one_letter_code
_entity_poly.pdbx_strand_id
1 'polypeptide(L)'
;MFEQLKSIERFNSFRNRFSKVLRLSDSEGEIAMEPSGIKFIFGGPEGDDLARVDCTIELDREDHWERFMRFMHRYAEANGMAYGEPPAET
;
A
#
# COMPACT_ATOMS: atom_id res chain seq x y z
N MET A 1 -6.82 -6.22 -8.32
CA MET A 1 -5.61 -6.46 -9.12
C MET A 1 -5.30 -5.14 -9.84
N PHE A 2 -4.13 -4.54 -9.63
CA PHE A 2 -3.73 -3.30 -10.29
C PHE A 2 -2.61 -3.60 -11.27
N GLU A 3 -2.77 -3.19 -12.53
CA GLU A 3 -1.74 -3.39 -13.56
C GLU A 3 -0.86 -2.16 -13.76
N GLN A 4 -1.30 -0.92 -13.49
CA GLN A 4 -0.41 0.25 -13.55
C GLN A 4 -0.81 1.39 -12.61
N LEU A 5 0.13 1.79 -11.76
CA LEU A 5 0.07 3.03 -10.98
C LEU A 5 0.97 4.06 -11.68
N LYS A 6 0.40 5.13 -12.27
CA LYS A 6 1.12 6.17 -13.05
C LYS A 6 2.19 6.99 -12.29
N SER A 7 2.58 6.60 -11.07
CA SER A 7 3.59 7.28 -10.24
C SER A 7 5.00 6.69 -10.37
N ILE A 8 5.17 5.58 -11.09
CA ILE A 8 6.37 4.73 -10.99
C ILE A 8 7.50 5.10 -11.96
N GLU A 9 7.29 5.93 -12.98
CA GLU A 9 8.37 6.29 -13.91
C GLU A 9 9.49 7.15 -13.26
N ARG A 10 9.30 7.65 -12.04
CA ARG A 10 10.35 8.33 -11.26
C ARG A 10 11.03 7.45 -10.19
N PHE A 11 10.68 6.17 -10.08
CA PHE A 11 11.10 5.32 -8.95
C PHE A 11 12.58 4.91 -8.94
N ASN A 12 13.29 4.99 -10.06
CA ASN A 12 14.72 4.62 -10.08
C ASN A 12 15.60 5.56 -9.24
N SER A 13 15.19 6.81 -9.02
CA SER A 13 15.89 7.73 -8.09
C SER A 13 15.42 7.61 -6.62
N PHE A 14 14.39 6.80 -6.33
CA PHE A 14 13.71 6.72 -5.04
C PHE A 14 14.08 5.50 -4.18
N ARG A 15 14.91 4.57 -4.67
CA ARG A 15 15.34 3.38 -3.89
C ARG A 15 16.07 3.72 -2.58
N ASN A 16 16.66 4.92 -2.46
CA ASN A 16 17.39 5.36 -1.26
C ASN A 16 16.64 6.37 -0.37
N ARG A 17 15.42 6.78 -0.74
CA ARG A 17 14.75 7.91 -0.09
C ARG A 17 13.22 7.83 -0.08
N PHE A 18 12.63 6.64 -0.20
CA PHE A 18 11.22 6.49 0.15
C PHE A 18 11.09 6.81 1.65
N SER A 19 10.58 8.01 1.95
CA SER A 19 10.32 8.46 3.30
C SER A 19 9.50 7.39 4.00
N LYS A 20 9.96 6.94 5.17
CA LYS A 20 9.44 5.83 5.99
C LYS A 20 7.99 5.98 6.46
N VAL A 21 7.18 6.83 5.83
CA VAL A 21 5.85 7.22 6.27
C VAL A 21 4.86 7.05 5.12
N LEU A 22 3.89 6.16 5.31
CA LEU A 22 2.67 6.06 4.53
C LEU A 22 1.69 7.11 5.03
N ARG A 23 1.18 7.96 4.13
CA ARG A 23 0.15 8.96 4.43
C ARG A 23 -1.16 8.58 3.77
N LEU A 24 -2.20 8.42 4.57
CA LEU A 24 -3.55 8.09 4.15
C LEU A 24 -4.43 9.30 4.45
N SER A 25 -5.11 9.86 3.46
CA SER A 25 -5.88 11.10 3.62
C SER A 25 -7.31 10.89 3.12
N ASP A 26 -8.30 11.15 3.98
CA ASP A 26 -9.73 11.15 3.63
C ASP A 26 -10.44 12.37 4.26
N SER A 27 -11.78 12.38 4.23
CA SER A 27 -12.61 13.44 4.82
C SER A 27 -12.46 13.60 6.34
N GLU A 28 -11.96 12.60 7.07
CA GLU A 28 -11.69 12.66 8.51
C GLU A 28 -10.28 13.23 8.83
N GLY A 29 -9.43 13.45 7.81
CA GLY A 29 -8.08 13.99 7.97
C GLY A 29 -6.98 13.04 7.48
N GLU A 30 -5.74 13.25 7.96
CA GLU A 30 -4.56 12.47 7.57
C GLU A 30 -4.17 11.45 8.65
N ILE A 31 -3.85 10.23 8.22
CA ILE A 31 -3.21 9.19 9.02
C ILE A 31 -1.78 9.04 8.47
N ALA A 32 -0.79 9.23 9.34
CA ALA A 32 0.61 8.96 9.04
C ALA A 32 1.04 7.72 9.81
N MET A 33 1.63 6.74 9.11
CA MET A 33 2.09 5.49 9.71
C MET A 33 3.39 5.01 9.08
N GLU A 34 4.24 4.35 9.86
CA GLU A 34 5.45 3.74 9.35
C GLU A 34 5.16 2.27 8.98
N PRO A 35 5.30 1.86 7.71
CA PRO A 35 5.16 0.46 7.35
C PRO A 35 6.34 -0.34 7.91
N SER A 36 6.06 -1.53 8.47
CA SER A 36 7.11 -2.44 8.94
C SER A 36 7.84 -3.13 7.79
N GLY A 37 7.24 -3.16 6.59
CA GLY A 37 7.88 -3.69 5.39
C GLY A 37 7.28 -3.15 4.09
N ILE A 38 8.13 -2.98 3.08
CA ILE A 38 7.72 -2.69 1.70
C ILE A 38 8.50 -3.64 0.78
N LYS A 39 7.77 -4.42 -0.03
CA LYS A 39 8.35 -5.34 -1.00
C LYS A 39 7.87 -4.97 -2.40
N PHE A 40 8.82 -4.65 -3.27
CA PHE A 40 8.57 -4.45 -4.69
C PHE A 40 8.71 -5.79 -5.40
N ILE A 41 7.66 -6.17 -6.11
CA ILE A 41 7.62 -7.39 -6.91
C ILE A 41 7.65 -6.97 -8.36
N PHE A 42 8.74 -7.32 -9.03
CA PHE A 42 8.94 -7.08 -10.44
C PHE A 42 8.51 -8.32 -11.23
N GLY A 43 7.99 -8.11 -12.44
CA GLY A 43 7.47 -9.13 -13.33
C GLY A 43 7.51 -8.65 -14.78
N GLY A 44 6.65 -9.21 -15.62
CA GLY A 44 6.65 -8.92 -17.07
C GLY A 44 7.64 -9.79 -17.85
N PRO A 45 7.63 -9.72 -19.20
CA PRO A 45 8.43 -10.58 -20.07
C PRO A 45 9.93 -10.48 -19.84
N GLU A 46 10.43 -9.29 -19.46
CA GLU A 46 11.85 -9.02 -19.19
C GLU A 46 12.18 -8.98 -17.68
N GLY A 47 11.17 -9.05 -16.81
CA GLY A 47 11.33 -9.17 -15.35
C GLY A 47 11.68 -7.88 -14.62
N ASP A 48 11.62 -6.73 -15.28
CA ASP A 48 11.97 -5.41 -14.76
C ASP A 48 10.75 -4.47 -14.59
N ASP A 49 9.58 -4.86 -15.10
CA ASP A 49 8.34 -4.12 -14.90
C ASP A 49 7.85 -4.25 -13.45
N LEU A 50 7.42 -3.15 -12.82
CA LEU A 50 6.82 -3.23 -11.49
C LEU A 50 5.43 -3.88 -11.57
N ALA A 51 5.34 -5.13 -11.13
CA ALA A 51 4.09 -5.88 -11.14
C ALA A 51 3.24 -5.63 -9.88
N ARG A 52 3.87 -5.53 -8.70
CA ARG A 52 3.16 -5.33 -7.43
C ARG A 52 4.02 -4.66 -6.38
N VAL A 53 3.39 -3.96 -5.44
CA VAL A 53 4.01 -3.48 -4.21
C VAL A 53 3.23 -4.05 -3.05
N ASP A 54 3.90 -4.80 -2.19
CA ASP A 54 3.33 -5.29 -0.93
C ASP A 54 3.83 -4.37 0.19
N CYS A 55 2.90 -3.77 0.93
CA CYS A 55 3.20 -2.98 2.12
C CYS A 55 2.62 -3.69 3.35
N THR A 56 3.46 -3.89 4.37
CA THR A 56 3.05 -4.45 5.67
C THR A 56 3.02 -3.31 6.69
N ILE A 57 1.94 -3.24 7.44
CA ILE A 57 1.72 -2.24 8.49
C ILE A 57 1.43 -3.02 9.77
N GLU A 58 2.16 -2.71 10.83
CA GLU A 58 1.87 -3.20 12.17
C GLU A 58 1.09 -2.12 12.92
N LEU A 59 -0.10 -2.49 13.40
CA LEU A 59 -0.98 -1.61 14.18
C LEU A 59 -1.03 -2.18 15.60
N ASP A 60 -0.23 -1.60 16.49
CA ASP A 60 -0.06 -2.02 17.88
C ASP A 60 -1.07 -1.38 18.85
N ARG A 61 -1.78 -0.34 18.40
CA ARG A 61 -2.82 0.34 19.17
C ARG A 61 -4.19 0.21 18.51
N GLU A 62 -5.18 -0.14 19.33
CA GLU A 62 -6.57 -0.38 18.91
C GLU A 62 -7.24 0.87 18.31
N ASP A 63 -6.90 2.07 18.80
CA ASP A 63 -7.42 3.34 18.29
C ASP A 63 -6.93 3.64 16.86
N HIS A 64 -5.70 3.23 16.52
CA HIS A 64 -5.18 3.32 15.15
C HIS A 64 -5.83 2.30 14.22
N TRP A 65 -6.17 1.11 14.72
CA TRP A 65 -6.86 0.07 13.95
C TRP A 65 -8.24 0.54 13.47
N GLU A 66 -9.08 1.05 14.37
CA GLU A 66 -10.44 1.50 13.99
C GLU A 66 -10.40 2.61 12.93
N ARG A 67 -9.51 3.60 13.12
CA ARG A 67 -9.37 4.71 12.19
C ARG A 67 -8.85 4.24 10.83
N PHE A 68 -7.88 3.33 10.83
CA PHE A 68 -7.35 2.72 9.61
C PHE A 68 -8.41 1.92 8.86
N MET A 69 -9.19 1.08 9.56
CA MET A 69 -10.25 0.31 8.93
C MET A 69 -11.33 1.19 8.32
N ARG A 70 -11.77 2.26 9.01
CA ARG A 70 -12.73 3.22 8.42
C ARG A 70 -12.19 3.86 7.14
N PHE A 71 -10.92 4.25 7.13
CA PHE A 71 -10.26 4.76 5.93
C PHE A 71 -10.28 3.71 4.81
N MET A 72 -9.83 2.48 5.10
CA MET A 72 -9.74 1.41 4.10
C MET A 72 -11.10 1.04 3.50
N HIS A 73 -12.17 1.04 4.31
CA HIS A 73 -13.53 0.81 3.81
C HIS A 73 -13.97 1.88 2.80
N ARG A 74 -13.78 3.17 3.12
CA ARG A 74 -14.12 4.28 2.20
C ARG A 74 -13.26 4.26 0.95
N TYR A 75 -11.96 4.01 1.12
CA TYR A 75 -11.03 3.94 0.01
C TYR A 75 -11.39 2.79 -0.93
N ALA A 76 -11.76 1.63 -0.38
CA ALA A 76 -12.21 0.49 -1.15
C ALA A 76 -13.49 0.79 -1.93
N GLU A 77 -14.51 1.36 -1.28
CA GLU A 77 -15.77 1.74 -1.92
C GLU A 77 -15.55 2.76 -3.06
N ALA A 78 -14.77 3.82 -2.81
CA ALA A 78 -14.51 4.88 -3.78
C ALA A 78 -13.71 4.41 -5.01
N ASN A 79 -12.96 3.31 -4.89
CA ASN A 79 -12.11 2.78 -5.96
C ASN A 79 -12.58 1.41 -6.48
N GLY A 80 -13.75 0.93 -6.08
CA GLY A 80 -14.27 -0.39 -6.48
C GLY A 80 -13.38 -1.55 -6.04
N MET A 81 -12.68 -1.41 -4.91
CA MET A 81 -11.82 -2.45 -4.34
C MET A 81 -12.56 -3.25 -3.27
N ALA A 82 -12.03 -4.43 -2.94
CA ALA A 82 -12.50 -5.27 -1.84
C ALA A 82 -11.32 -5.86 -1.09
N TYR A 83 -11.55 -6.29 0.16
CA TYR A 83 -10.57 -7.07 0.90
C TYR A 83 -10.37 -8.43 0.21
N GLY A 84 -9.12 -8.81 0.00
CA GLY A 84 -8.75 -10.13 -0.51
C GLY A 84 -8.63 -11.14 0.62
N GLU A 85 -8.70 -12.43 0.28
CA GLU A 85 -8.32 -13.50 1.21
C GLU A 85 -6.81 -13.45 1.49
N PRO A 86 -6.37 -13.76 2.72
CA PRO A 86 -4.96 -13.94 2.99
C PRO A 86 -4.41 -15.04 2.08
N PRO A 87 -3.17 -14.91 1.57
CA PRO A 87 -2.55 -15.97 0.79
C PRO A 87 -2.53 -17.25 1.62
N ALA A 88 -2.99 -18.35 1.03
CA ALA A 88 -2.94 -19.65 1.67
C ALA A 88 -1.48 -19.99 2.02
N GLU A 89 -1.22 -20.35 3.28
CA GLU A 89 0.07 -20.87 3.70
C GLU A 89 0.28 -22.25 3.04
N THR A 90 1.06 -22.32 1.97
CA THR A 90 1.52 -23.57 1.33
C THR A 90 3.01 -23.76 1.52
#